data_AF-A0A1A8FWI1-F1
#
_entry.id   AF-A0A1A8FWI1-F1
#
_cell.length_a   1.000
_cell.length_b   1.000
_cell.length_c   1.000
_cell.angle_alpha   90.00
_cell.angle_beta   90.00
_cell.angle_gamma   90.00
#
_symmetry.space_group_name_H-M   'P 1'
#
loop_
_entity.id
_entity.type
_entity.pdbx_description
1 polymer ?
#
loop_
_entity_poly.entity_id
_entity_poly.type
_entity_poly.pdbx_seq_one_letter_code
_entity_poly.pdbx_strand_id
1 'polypeptide(L)'
;MDEKSNSSHQRFLVVLLMVLIFGVIMIQYVCPSKSECQMLHHLGSWFTVGGPPRPRIGDNEMQDGLQKDPYIAEDGALARFVPRFNFTRAELYRVVDFNMKGDDVIVFLHIQKTGGTTFGRHLVRNIKLERPCECHAGQKKCTCFRPGKKETWLFSRFSTGWSCGLHADWTELTSCVPSRMGSQETHKTLPSRNYYYITILRDPVSRFLSEWRHVQRGATWKASLHVCDGRSPTLSELPNCYPGDDWSGCSLQEFMDCPYNLANNRQTRMLADLSLVGCYNVSAMSEEERWAVLLESAKRNLGGMAFFGLTEYQRKTQYLFERTFDLAFIAPFTQLNGTRASSVEVPSETQHRIRQLNQWDVELYEYARDLFLQRFQVARQQERRQARERRQQERRRLRGRFATKQGRWLKPTETTHVTNGYVNEEHQKTTGNSVESEVLLEDWWDLEENGTMEDYTDNVEQW
;
A
#
# COMPACT_ATOMS: atom_id res chain seq x y z
N MET A 1 -55.27 52.17 -28.01
CA MET A 1 -54.82 51.88 -26.63
C MET A 1 -55.64 50.67 -26.23
N ASP A 2 -55.19 49.40 -26.17
CA ASP A 2 -53.92 48.84 -25.70
C ASP A 2 -53.69 47.38 -26.19
N GLU A 3 -53.63 47.11 -27.51
CA GLU A 3 -53.33 45.74 -27.98
C GLU A 3 -51.84 45.46 -28.25
N LYS A 4 -51.02 46.50 -28.51
CA LYS A 4 -49.59 46.31 -28.83
C LYS A 4 -48.68 46.04 -27.62
N SER A 5 -49.11 46.42 -26.42
CA SER A 5 -48.30 46.24 -25.20
C SER A 5 -48.27 44.79 -24.72
N ASN A 6 -49.40 44.08 -24.82
CA ASN A 6 -49.54 42.71 -24.31
C ASN A 6 -48.71 41.69 -25.11
N SER A 7 -48.59 41.88 -26.43
CA SER A 7 -47.78 41.00 -27.29
C SER A 7 -46.27 41.11 -27.01
N SER A 8 -45.78 42.31 -26.67
CA SER A 8 -44.37 42.52 -26.34
C SER A 8 -44.00 41.87 -25.00
N HIS A 9 -44.86 42.00 -23.99
CA HIS A 9 -44.66 41.35 -22.70
C HIS A 9 -44.71 39.83 -22.79
N GLN A 10 -45.62 39.27 -23.59
CA GLN A 10 -45.71 37.83 -23.79
C GLN A 10 -44.48 37.28 -24.52
N ARG A 11 -43.95 37.99 -25.52
CA ARG A 11 -42.69 37.63 -26.19
C ARG A 11 -41.48 37.73 -25.25
N PHE A 12 -41.43 38.75 -24.41
CA PHE A 12 -40.37 38.90 -23.41
C PHE A 12 -40.40 37.78 -22.37
N LEU A 13 -41.60 37.38 -21.91
CA LEU A 13 -41.78 36.24 -21.01
C LEU A 13 -41.35 34.92 -21.64
N VAL A 14 -41.64 34.71 -22.92
CA VAL A 14 -41.18 33.52 -23.67
C VAL A 14 -39.65 33.51 -23.79
N VAL A 15 -39.02 34.65 -24.07
CA VAL A 15 -37.55 34.74 -24.13
C VAL A 15 -36.93 34.47 -22.76
N LEU A 16 -37.49 35.00 -21.67
CA LEU A 16 -37.04 34.72 -20.30
C LEU A 16 -37.16 33.24 -19.94
N LEU A 17 -38.27 32.60 -20.33
CA LEU A 17 -38.49 31.17 -20.13
C LEU A 17 -37.44 30.34 -20.88
N MET A 18 -37.15 30.70 -22.13
CA MET A 18 -36.14 30.00 -22.95
C MET A 18 -34.72 30.15 -22.38
N VAL A 19 -34.38 31.33 -21.85
CA VAL A 19 -33.08 31.56 -21.17
C VAL A 19 -32.98 30.74 -19.89
N LEU A 20 -34.07 30.64 -19.11
CA LEU A 20 -34.12 29.80 -17.91
C LEU A 20 -33.96 28.32 -18.24
N ILE A 21 -34.68 27.82 -19.25
CA ILE A 21 -34.59 26.42 -19.69
C ILE A 21 -33.17 26.12 -20.20
N PHE A 22 -32.58 27.01 -21.00
CA PHE A 22 -31.21 26.85 -21.48
C PHE A 22 -30.20 26.85 -20.33
N GLY A 23 -30.38 27.71 -19.32
CA GLY A 23 -29.56 27.72 -18.11
C GLY A 23 -29.65 26.40 -17.34
N VAL A 24 -30.85 25.83 -17.18
CA VAL A 24 -31.05 24.52 -16.53
C VAL A 24 -30.40 23.39 -17.33
N ILE A 25 -30.52 23.39 -18.66
CA ILE A 25 -29.88 22.40 -19.53
C ILE A 25 -28.35 22.51 -19.43
N MET A 26 -27.80 23.73 -19.44
CA MET A 26 -26.37 23.94 -19.27
C MET A 26 -25.86 23.48 -17.90
N ILE A 27 -26.63 23.71 -16.83
CA ILE A 27 -26.28 23.22 -15.48
C ILE A 27 -26.34 21.68 -15.44
N GLN A 28 -27.31 21.04 -16.10
CA GLN A 28 -27.39 19.58 -16.19
C GLN A 28 -26.26 18.98 -17.04
N TYR A 29 -25.78 19.69 -18.07
CA TYR A 29 -24.67 19.24 -18.92
C TYR A 29 -23.31 19.41 -18.24
N VAL A 30 -23.15 20.46 -17.44
CA VAL A 30 -21.90 20.76 -16.69
C VAL A 30 -21.83 19.98 -15.37
N CYS A 31 -22.97 19.70 -14.72
CA CYS A 31 -23.05 18.94 -13.46
C CYS A 31 -24.07 17.78 -13.58
N PRO A 32 -23.68 16.64 -14.18
CA PRO A 32 -24.59 15.52 -14.47
C PRO A 32 -24.89 14.59 -13.28
N SER A 33 -24.38 14.87 -12.08
CA SER A 33 -24.72 14.11 -10.86
C SER A 33 -25.05 15.04 -9.69
N LYS A 34 -26.00 14.63 -8.84
CA LYS A 34 -26.55 15.40 -7.70
C LYS A 34 -25.56 15.59 -6.53
N SER A 35 -24.26 15.38 -6.73
CA SER A 35 -23.27 15.52 -5.67
C SER A 35 -22.00 16.16 -6.23
N GLU A 36 -21.80 17.42 -5.87
CA GLU A 36 -20.60 18.24 -6.07
C GLU A 36 -20.60 19.16 -7.31
N CYS A 37 -21.29 20.30 -7.17
CA CYS A 37 -21.13 21.45 -8.06
C CYS A 37 -20.67 22.64 -7.21
N GLN A 38 -19.35 22.82 -7.07
CA GLN A 38 -18.73 23.84 -6.20
C GLN A 38 -19.08 25.30 -6.60
N MET A 39 -19.52 25.53 -7.84
CA MET A 39 -19.88 26.86 -8.35
C MET A 39 -21.16 27.46 -7.75
N LEU A 40 -22.08 26.64 -7.23
CA LEU A 40 -23.37 27.11 -6.67
C LEU A 40 -23.25 27.59 -5.21
N HIS A 41 -22.22 27.14 -4.48
CA HIS A 41 -21.93 27.64 -3.13
C HIS A 41 -21.43 29.09 -3.14
N HIS A 42 -20.75 29.52 -4.20
CA HIS A 42 -20.16 30.86 -4.27
C HIS A 42 -21.20 31.97 -4.58
N LEU A 43 -22.37 31.59 -5.12
CA LEU A 43 -23.48 32.51 -5.43
C LEU A 43 -24.49 32.65 -4.28
N GLY A 44 -24.57 31.68 -3.36
CA GLY A 44 -25.45 31.72 -2.19
C GLY A 44 -25.01 32.70 -1.10
N SER A 45 -23.74 33.13 -1.11
CA SER A 45 -23.17 34.04 -0.09
C SER A 45 -23.55 35.51 -0.24
N TRP A 46 -24.29 35.89 -1.30
CA TRP A 46 -24.69 37.29 -1.55
C TRP A 46 -26.15 37.61 -1.23
N PHE A 47 -26.98 36.61 -0.86
CA PHE A 47 -28.42 36.82 -0.63
C PHE A 47 -28.91 36.29 0.73
N THR A 48 -28.27 36.70 1.83
CA THR A 48 -28.85 36.53 3.18
C THR A 48 -28.75 37.83 3.97
N VAL A 49 -29.78 38.68 3.83
CA VAL A 49 -30.05 39.81 4.72
C VAL A 49 -31.21 39.41 5.64
N GLY A 50 -30.97 39.42 6.96
CA GLY A 50 -32.03 39.53 7.98
C GLY A 50 -32.40 38.24 8.74
N GLY A 51 -31.77 38.03 9.90
CA GLY A 51 -32.21 37.07 10.94
C GLY A 51 -31.41 37.25 12.25
N PRO A 52 -32.02 37.11 13.45
CA PRO A 52 -31.48 37.58 14.73
C PRO A 52 -30.37 36.67 15.29
N PRO A 53 -29.52 37.16 16.23
CA PRO A 53 -28.24 36.56 16.54
C PRO A 53 -28.37 35.30 17.40
N ARG A 54 -27.80 34.19 16.94
CA ARG A 54 -27.45 33.02 17.78
C ARG A 54 -25.99 33.12 18.23
N PRO A 55 -25.65 32.58 19.42
CA PRO A 55 -24.45 32.93 20.16
C PRO A 55 -23.19 32.45 19.45
N ARG A 56 -22.19 33.35 19.38
CA ARG A 56 -20.85 33.11 18.86
C ARG A 56 -20.16 32.01 19.69
N ILE A 57 -20.05 30.81 19.13
CA ILE A 57 -18.95 29.91 19.44
C ILE A 57 -17.84 30.31 18.47
N GLY A 58 -16.73 30.77 19.02
CA GLY A 58 -15.69 31.49 18.31
C GLY A 58 -15.07 30.68 17.17
N ASP A 59 -15.03 31.32 16.00
CA ASP A 59 -14.06 31.08 14.96
C ASP A 59 -12.66 31.37 15.54
N ASN A 60 -12.06 30.33 16.10
CA ASN A 60 -10.60 30.21 16.18
C ASN A 60 -10.18 29.20 15.11
N GLU A 61 -10.38 29.55 13.84
CA GLU A 61 -9.49 29.08 12.77
C GLU A 61 -8.13 29.78 12.96
N MET A 62 -7.44 29.39 14.03
CA MET A 62 -6.01 29.57 14.09
C MET A 62 -5.43 28.41 13.29
N GLN A 63 -4.84 28.78 12.17
CA GLN A 63 -4.12 27.98 11.20
C GLN A 63 -3.04 27.13 11.87
N ASP A 64 -3.44 26.01 12.50
CA ASP A 64 -2.50 25.00 13.00
C ASP A 64 -2.12 24.10 11.83
N GLY A 65 -0.92 24.29 11.32
CA GLY A 65 -0.30 23.50 10.25
C GLY A 65 0.03 22.06 10.65
N LEU A 66 -0.81 21.41 11.46
CA LEU A 66 -0.78 19.97 11.63
C LEU A 66 -1.47 19.35 10.40
N GLN A 67 -0.67 18.88 9.43
CA GLN A 67 -1.16 17.95 8.42
C GLN A 67 -1.95 16.83 9.13
N LYS A 68 -3.27 16.84 8.96
CA LYS A 68 -4.15 15.80 9.48
C LYS A 68 -3.71 14.47 8.88
N ASP A 69 -3.42 13.50 9.74
CA ASP A 69 -2.92 12.18 9.34
C ASP A 69 -3.83 11.56 8.26
N PRO A 70 -3.33 11.34 7.03
CA PRO A 70 -4.14 10.90 5.90
C PRO A 70 -4.60 9.43 5.99
N TYR A 71 -4.16 8.72 7.04
CA TYR A 71 -4.53 7.33 7.33
C TYR A 71 -5.42 7.22 8.57
N ILE A 72 -5.87 8.33 9.17
CA ILE A 72 -6.70 8.31 10.38
C ILE A 72 -8.02 7.55 10.20
N ALA A 73 -8.61 7.61 8.99
CA ALA A 73 -9.83 6.87 8.65
C ALA A 73 -9.61 5.36 8.62
N GLU A 74 -8.37 4.91 8.36
CA GLU A 74 -8.02 3.49 8.28
C GLU A 74 -7.85 2.84 9.66
N ASP A 75 -7.68 3.65 10.70
CA ASP A 75 -7.47 3.20 12.08
C ASP A 75 -8.77 2.67 12.71
N GLY A 76 -9.93 3.26 12.39
CA GLY A 76 -11.22 2.80 12.91
C GLY A 76 -11.56 1.36 12.50
N ALA A 77 -11.12 0.95 11.32
CA ALA A 77 -11.31 -0.42 10.83
C ALA A 77 -10.44 -1.46 11.58
N LEU A 78 -9.35 -1.04 12.25
CA LEU A 78 -8.50 -1.93 13.05
C LEU A 78 -9.10 -2.25 14.42
N ALA A 79 -9.96 -1.38 14.98
CA ALA A 79 -10.50 -1.57 16.32
C ALA A 79 -11.35 -2.86 16.48
N ARG A 80 -11.83 -3.42 15.36
CA ARG A 80 -12.64 -4.65 15.32
C ARG A 80 -11.87 -5.87 14.80
N PHE A 81 -10.61 -5.70 14.45
CA PHE A 81 -9.80 -6.79 13.92
C PHE A 81 -9.25 -7.64 15.07
N VAL A 82 -9.49 -8.95 15.02
CA VAL A 82 -8.99 -9.93 15.99
C VAL A 82 -7.93 -10.79 15.30
N PRO A 83 -6.66 -10.70 15.74
CA PRO A 83 -5.58 -11.60 15.28
C PRO A 83 -5.97 -13.08 15.43
N ARG A 84 -5.63 -13.91 14.44
CA ARG A 84 -5.83 -15.37 14.48
C ARG A 84 -4.51 -16.13 14.70
N PHE A 85 -3.43 -15.62 14.15
CA PHE A 85 -2.10 -16.18 14.18
C PHE A 85 -1.19 -15.31 15.04
N ASN A 86 -0.25 -15.95 15.74
CA ASN A 86 0.76 -15.27 16.53
C ASN A 86 2.04 -15.12 15.71
N PHE A 87 2.27 -13.94 15.15
CA PHE A 87 3.45 -13.64 14.36
C PHE A 87 4.58 -13.09 15.21
N THR A 88 5.81 -13.47 14.88
CA THR A 88 6.99 -12.91 15.53
C THR A 88 7.16 -11.43 15.18
N ARG A 89 7.87 -10.69 16.04
CA ARG A 89 8.26 -9.30 15.76
C ARG A 89 9.01 -9.18 14.43
N ALA A 90 9.86 -10.16 14.13
CA ALA A 90 10.59 -10.22 12.87
C ALA A 90 9.63 -10.31 11.69
N GLU A 91 8.51 -11.03 11.76
CA GLU A 91 7.53 -11.12 10.68
C GLU A 91 6.67 -9.85 10.52
N LEU A 92 6.36 -9.17 11.62
CA LEU A 92 5.54 -7.95 11.63
C LEU A 92 6.33 -6.69 11.25
N TYR A 93 7.61 -6.63 11.58
CA TYR A 93 8.45 -5.47 11.29
C TYR A 93 9.18 -5.65 9.95
N ARG A 94 8.65 -5.00 8.90
CA ARG A 94 9.23 -4.99 7.54
C ARG A 94 9.63 -3.57 7.16
N VAL A 95 10.89 -3.24 7.46
CA VAL A 95 11.55 -2.02 7.00
C VAL A 95 12.79 -2.45 6.20
N VAL A 96 12.94 -1.86 5.03
CA VAL A 96 14.05 -2.12 4.11
C VAL A 96 14.79 -0.81 3.91
N ASP A 97 16.10 -0.83 4.13
CA ASP A 97 16.99 0.28 3.74
C ASP A 97 17.19 0.24 2.21
N PHE A 98 16.17 0.68 1.48
CA PHE A 98 16.13 0.55 0.03
C PHE A 98 16.98 1.64 -0.64
N ASN A 99 18.14 1.23 -1.14
CA ASN A 99 19.06 2.11 -1.83
C ASN A 99 18.84 2.10 -3.35
N MET A 100 17.96 2.97 -3.83
CA MET A 100 17.70 3.14 -5.27
C MET A 100 18.95 3.53 -6.09
N LYS A 101 19.91 4.27 -5.50
CA LYS A 101 21.16 4.67 -6.19
C LYS A 101 22.21 3.56 -6.20
N GLY A 102 22.11 2.63 -5.25
CA GLY A 102 22.92 1.41 -5.15
C GLY A 102 22.48 0.35 -6.15
N ASP A 103 22.41 -0.89 -5.70
CA ASP A 103 22.17 -2.07 -6.55
C ASP A 103 20.86 -2.81 -6.25
N ASP A 104 20.05 -2.26 -5.35
CA ASP A 104 18.80 -2.86 -4.90
C ASP A 104 17.73 -2.87 -5.99
N VAL A 105 16.98 -3.96 -6.09
CA VAL A 105 15.93 -4.15 -7.10
C VAL A 105 14.64 -4.60 -6.44
N ILE A 106 13.55 -3.86 -6.67
CA ILE A 106 12.21 -4.32 -6.33
C ILE A 106 11.73 -5.28 -7.43
N VAL A 107 11.24 -6.46 -7.07
CA VAL A 107 10.73 -7.47 -7.99
C VAL A 107 9.25 -7.67 -7.76
N PHE A 108 8.41 -7.25 -8.71
CA PHE A 108 6.96 -7.38 -8.60
C PHE A 108 6.45 -8.68 -9.23
N LEU A 109 6.12 -9.65 -8.38
CA LEU A 109 5.41 -10.88 -8.75
C LEU A 109 3.93 -10.55 -8.95
N HIS A 110 3.48 -10.54 -10.21
CA HIS A 110 2.11 -10.17 -10.56
C HIS A 110 1.25 -11.42 -10.77
N ILE A 111 0.47 -11.79 -9.75
CA ILE A 111 -0.53 -12.85 -9.85
C ILE A 111 -1.73 -12.37 -10.66
N GLN A 112 -2.28 -13.21 -11.53
CA GLN A 112 -3.44 -12.85 -12.33
C GLN A 112 -4.61 -12.44 -11.42
N LYS A 113 -5.24 -11.32 -11.79
CA LYS A 113 -6.52 -10.84 -11.24
C LYS A 113 -6.51 -10.34 -9.80
N THR A 114 -5.34 -10.08 -9.23
CA THR A 114 -5.16 -9.47 -7.90
C THR A 114 -5.01 -7.95 -7.94
N GLY A 115 -5.56 -7.27 -8.96
CA GLY A 115 -5.38 -5.82 -9.10
C GLY A 115 -3.95 -5.36 -9.47
N GLY A 116 -3.03 -6.28 -9.76
CA GLY A 116 -1.64 -5.95 -10.05
C GLY A 116 -1.39 -5.06 -11.27
N THR A 117 -2.35 -4.93 -12.18
CA THR A 117 -2.29 -3.91 -13.24
C THR A 117 -2.41 -2.48 -12.69
N THR A 118 -3.25 -2.25 -11.68
CA THR A 118 -3.36 -0.94 -11.03
C THR A 118 -2.12 -0.68 -10.17
N PHE A 119 -1.74 -1.64 -9.33
CA PHE A 119 -0.56 -1.52 -8.47
C PHE A 119 0.73 -1.32 -9.28
N GLY A 120 0.95 -2.10 -10.33
CA GLY A 120 2.12 -1.94 -11.21
C GLY A 120 2.17 -0.57 -11.89
N ARG A 121 1.02 0.06 -12.20
CA ARG A 121 1.00 1.44 -12.69
C ARG A 121 1.40 2.44 -11.61
N HIS A 122 1.02 2.23 -10.36
CA HIS A 122 1.48 3.06 -9.26
C HIS A 122 3.01 3.00 -9.12
N LEU A 123 3.62 1.81 -9.25
CA LEU A 123 5.08 1.64 -9.16
C LEU A 123 5.84 2.46 -10.21
N VAL A 124 5.33 2.54 -11.45
CA VAL A 124 6.06 3.23 -12.54
C VAL A 124 5.60 4.67 -12.80
N ARG A 125 4.46 5.12 -12.23
CA ARG A 125 3.91 6.47 -12.49
C ARG A 125 3.58 7.30 -11.27
N ASN A 126 3.48 6.69 -10.10
CA ASN A 126 2.92 7.35 -8.92
C ASN A 126 3.88 7.41 -7.74
N ILE A 127 5.12 6.93 -7.84
CA ILE A 127 6.13 7.10 -6.79
C ILE A 127 6.84 8.44 -6.99
N LYS A 128 7.03 9.19 -5.90
CA LYS A 128 7.82 10.42 -5.89
C LYS A 128 9.30 10.06 -5.93
N LEU A 129 9.94 10.22 -7.09
CA LEU A 129 11.33 9.86 -7.34
C LEU A 129 12.15 11.08 -7.77
N GLU A 130 13.44 11.07 -7.45
CA GLU A 130 14.41 12.04 -7.99
C GLU A 130 14.45 11.96 -9.52
N ARG A 131 14.47 10.74 -10.05
CA ARG A 131 14.31 10.44 -11.47
C ARG A 131 13.07 9.58 -11.68
N PRO A 132 11.94 10.14 -12.18
CA PRO A 132 10.75 9.37 -12.52
C PRO A 132 11.03 8.36 -13.65
N CYS A 133 10.21 7.30 -13.73
CA CYS A 133 10.24 6.42 -14.88
C CYS A 133 9.77 7.13 -16.15
N GLU A 134 10.42 6.86 -17.27
CA GLU A 134 10.05 7.42 -18.58
C GLU A 134 9.02 6.50 -19.25
N CYS A 135 7.76 6.93 -19.27
CA CYS A 135 6.63 6.19 -19.84
C CYS A 135 6.08 6.91 -21.09
N HIS A 136 6.34 6.39 -22.30
CA HIS A 136 5.82 6.99 -23.53
C HIS A 136 4.41 6.49 -23.87
N ALA A 137 3.58 7.37 -24.43
CA ALA A 137 2.25 7.00 -24.92
C ALA A 137 2.36 5.90 -26.00
N GLY A 138 1.47 4.90 -25.95
CA GLY A 138 1.50 3.74 -26.84
C GLY A 138 2.47 2.63 -26.40
N GLN A 139 3.47 2.91 -25.57
CA GLN A 139 4.36 1.89 -25.03
C GLN A 139 3.78 1.25 -23.76
N LYS A 140 3.78 -0.08 -23.73
CA LYS A 140 3.36 -0.85 -22.54
C LYS A 140 4.44 -0.90 -21.46
N LYS A 141 5.70 -0.61 -21.81
CA LYS A 141 6.88 -0.68 -20.94
C LYS A 141 7.41 0.73 -20.71
N CYS A 142 7.73 1.06 -19.47
CA CYS A 142 8.40 2.29 -19.07
C CYS A 142 9.87 2.00 -18.76
N THR A 143 10.71 3.02 -18.88
CA THR A 143 12.12 2.94 -18.53
C THR A 143 12.32 3.47 -17.11
N CYS A 144 12.54 2.58 -16.14
CA CYS A 144 12.72 2.93 -14.73
C CYS A 144 14.20 2.84 -14.33
N PHE A 145 15.00 3.80 -14.78
CA PHE A 145 16.43 3.83 -14.47
C PHE A 145 16.73 4.48 -13.14
N ARG A 146 17.83 4.05 -12.51
CA ARG A 146 18.40 4.70 -11.34
C ARG A 146 18.84 6.15 -11.66
N PRO A 147 18.86 7.06 -10.68
CA PRO A 147 19.51 8.36 -10.84
C PRO A 147 20.99 8.16 -11.22
N GLY A 148 21.43 8.80 -12.31
CA GLY A 148 22.84 8.76 -12.74
C GLY A 148 23.34 7.47 -13.41
N LYS A 149 22.53 6.38 -13.51
CA LYS A 149 22.91 5.13 -14.17
C LYS A 149 21.89 4.70 -15.22
N LYS A 150 22.30 3.87 -16.18
CA LYS A 150 21.41 3.20 -17.16
C LYS A 150 21.00 1.79 -16.70
N GLU A 151 20.77 1.63 -15.40
CA GLU A 151 20.37 0.37 -14.78
C GLU A 151 18.97 0.49 -14.19
N THR A 152 18.20 -0.59 -14.22
CA THR A 152 16.82 -0.61 -13.73
C THR A 152 16.74 -1.01 -12.25
N TRP A 153 15.97 -0.26 -11.45
CA TRP A 153 15.73 -0.54 -10.03
C TRP A 153 14.42 -1.34 -9.77
N LEU A 154 13.60 -1.52 -10.81
CA LEU A 154 12.30 -2.21 -10.72
C LEU A 154 12.20 -3.32 -11.77
N PHE A 155 12.07 -4.57 -11.35
CA PHE A 155 11.73 -5.69 -12.21
C PHE A 155 10.22 -5.93 -12.18
N SER A 156 9.52 -5.65 -13.28
CA SER A 156 8.07 -5.78 -13.37
C SER A 156 7.60 -5.82 -14.83
N ARG A 157 6.35 -6.23 -15.04
CA ARG A 157 5.67 -6.13 -16.34
C ARG A 157 5.83 -4.76 -17.01
N PHE A 158 5.72 -3.68 -16.25
CA PHE A 158 5.71 -2.32 -16.80
C PHE A 158 7.09 -1.65 -16.83
N SER A 159 8.16 -2.33 -16.40
CA SER A 159 9.53 -1.82 -16.46
C SER A 159 10.44 -2.71 -17.30
N THR A 160 10.52 -4.00 -17.00
CA THR A 160 11.36 -4.99 -17.70
C THR A 160 10.55 -5.89 -18.63
N GLY A 161 9.22 -5.74 -18.66
CA GLY A 161 8.36 -6.63 -19.43
C GLY A 161 8.25 -8.02 -18.79
N TRP A 162 7.95 -9.02 -19.61
CA TRP A 162 7.85 -10.43 -19.19
C TRP A 162 9.18 -11.16 -19.42
N SER A 163 10.29 -10.58 -18.95
CA SER A 163 11.65 -11.09 -19.21
C SER A 163 11.94 -12.48 -18.64
N CYS A 164 11.13 -12.93 -17.67
CA CYS A 164 11.20 -14.26 -17.06
C CYS A 164 9.97 -15.12 -17.34
N GLY A 165 9.14 -14.75 -18.33
CA GLY A 165 7.89 -15.42 -18.63
C GLY A 165 6.65 -14.58 -18.31
N LEU A 166 5.57 -14.83 -19.04
CA LEU A 166 4.28 -14.17 -18.84
C LEU A 166 3.71 -14.56 -17.47
N HIS A 167 3.51 -13.59 -16.59
CA HIS A 167 3.06 -13.84 -15.21
C HIS A 167 3.95 -14.84 -14.47
N ALA A 168 5.27 -14.69 -14.61
CA ALA A 168 6.26 -15.52 -13.93
C ALA A 168 5.97 -15.63 -12.42
N ASP A 169 5.90 -16.87 -11.93
CA ASP A 169 5.64 -17.18 -10.52
C ASP A 169 6.90 -17.10 -9.64
N TRP A 170 6.78 -17.46 -8.36
CA TRP A 170 7.90 -17.42 -7.41
C TRP A 170 9.05 -18.32 -7.86
N THR A 171 8.77 -19.54 -8.34
CA THR A 171 9.79 -20.49 -8.82
C THR A 171 10.49 -19.95 -10.07
N GLU A 172 9.73 -19.37 -11.01
CA GLU A 172 10.29 -18.77 -12.22
C GLU A 172 11.13 -17.52 -11.92
N LEU A 173 10.63 -16.61 -11.07
CA LEU A 173 11.31 -15.34 -10.81
C LEU A 173 12.59 -15.53 -9.99
N THR A 174 12.57 -16.36 -8.95
CA THR A 174 13.74 -16.58 -8.08
C THR A 174 14.89 -17.25 -8.83
N SER A 175 14.61 -18.10 -9.81
CA SER A 175 15.61 -18.73 -10.66
C SER A 175 16.09 -17.83 -11.82
N CYS A 176 15.22 -16.94 -12.34
CA CYS A 176 15.52 -16.16 -13.55
C CYS A 176 16.06 -14.73 -13.28
N VAL A 177 15.49 -14.01 -12.31
CA VAL A 177 15.76 -12.57 -12.12
C VAL A 177 17.24 -12.28 -11.86
N PRO A 178 17.96 -13.04 -11.00
CA PRO A 178 19.38 -12.78 -10.76
C PRO A 178 20.23 -12.84 -12.05
N SER A 179 19.95 -13.79 -12.94
CA SER A 179 20.65 -13.93 -14.22
C SER A 179 20.28 -12.80 -15.20
N ARG A 180 19.02 -12.37 -15.24
CA ARG A 180 18.55 -11.28 -16.13
C ARG A 180 19.02 -9.91 -15.71
N MET A 181 19.17 -9.69 -14.41
CA MET A 181 19.62 -8.42 -13.86
C MET A 181 21.14 -8.35 -13.73
N GLY A 182 21.84 -9.49 -13.61
CA GLY A 182 23.29 -9.54 -13.61
C GLY A 182 23.88 -8.87 -14.87
N SER A 183 24.85 -7.98 -14.69
CA SER A 183 25.56 -7.42 -15.83
C SER A 183 26.49 -8.49 -16.42
N GLN A 184 26.60 -8.55 -17.75
CA GLN A 184 27.51 -9.51 -18.43
C GLN A 184 28.99 -9.31 -18.07
N GLU A 185 29.36 -8.22 -17.40
CA GLU A 185 30.75 -7.83 -17.11
C GLU A 185 31.15 -7.87 -15.62
N THR A 186 30.24 -8.22 -14.71
CA THR A 186 30.58 -8.22 -13.28
C THR A 186 31.31 -9.49 -12.86
N HIS A 187 32.64 -9.40 -12.96
CA HIS A 187 33.61 -10.22 -12.24
C HIS A 187 33.20 -10.45 -10.77
N LYS A 188 33.57 -11.63 -10.26
CA LYS A 188 33.24 -12.30 -8.98
C LYS A 188 33.51 -11.54 -7.67
N THR A 189 33.51 -10.21 -7.66
CA THR A 189 34.06 -9.36 -6.60
C THR A 189 33.14 -8.23 -6.13
N LEU A 190 31.96 -8.03 -6.74
CA LEU A 190 30.96 -7.07 -6.27
C LEU A 190 29.88 -7.76 -5.41
N PRO A 191 29.34 -7.10 -4.37
CA PRO A 191 28.31 -7.66 -3.51
C PRO A 191 27.07 -8.06 -4.32
N SER A 192 26.45 -9.16 -3.91
CA SER A 192 25.20 -9.64 -4.49
C SER A 192 24.14 -8.54 -4.45
N ARG A 193 23.46 -8.29 -5.57
CA ARG A 193 22.31 -7.36 -5.61
C ARG A 193 21.23 -7.85 -4.65
N ASN A 194 20.60 -6.92 -3.92
CA ASN A 194 19.43 -7.26 -3.10
C ASN A 194 18.17 -7.25 -3.96
N TYR A 195 17.40 -8.33 -3.91
CA TYR A 195 16.13 -8.47 -4.61
C TYR A 195 14.98 -8.45 -3.61
N TYR A 196 14.19 -7.39 -3.62
CA TYR A 196 13.04 -7.20 -2.75
C TYR A 196 11.77 -7.62 -3.47
N TYR A 197 11.36 -8.87 -3.24
CA TYR A 197 10.14 -9.42 -3.82
C TYR A 197 8.91 -8.81 -3.18
N ILE A 198 7.95 -8.43 -4.03
CA ILE A 198 6.65 -7.93 -3.64
C ILE A 198 5.52 -8.55 -4.46
N THR A 199 4.32 -8.60 -3.89
CA THR A 199 3.12 -9.11 -4.59
C THR A 199 1.85 -8.39 -4.12
N ILE A 200 0.73 -8.63 -4.80
CA ILE A 200 -0.61 -8.25 -4.36
C ILE A 200 -1.50 -9.49 -4.38
N LEU A 201 -2.25 -9.69 -3.31
CA LEU A 201 -3.25 -10.75 -3.17
C LEU A 201 -4.67 -10.20 -3.21
N ARG A 202 -5.62 -11.13 -3.33
CA ARG A 202 -7.05 -10.85 -3.37
C ARG A 202 -7.83 -12.02 -2.78
N ASP A 203 -8.98 -11.73 -2.22
CA ASP A 203 -9.97 -12.72 -1.81
C ASP A 203 -10.15 -13.78 -2.92
N PRO A 204 -9.96 -15.09 -2.62
CA PRO A 204 -9.95 -16.13 -3.63
C PRO A 204 -11.21 -16.22 -4.48
N VAL A 205 -12.38 -16.03 -3.88
CA VAL A 205 -13.66 -16.09 -4.62
C VAL A 205 -13.73 -14.92 -5.61
N SER A 206 -13.45 -13.71 -5.15
CA SER A 206 -13.42 -12.49 -5.97
C SER A 206 -12.36 -12.57 -7.08
N ARG A 207 -11.19 -13.14 -6.78
CA ARG A 207 -10.09 -13.36 -7.74
C ARG A 207 -10.49 -14.37 -8.80
N PHE A 208 -11.05 -15.52 -8.40
CA PHE A 208 -11.49 -16.60 -9.27
C PHE A 208 -12.58 -16.13 -10.24
N LEU A 209 -13.63 -15.45 -9.74
CA LEU A 209 -14.68 -14.87 -10.58
C LEU A 209 -14.14 -13.81 -11.54
N SER A 210 -13.17 -13.01 -11.10
CA SER A 210 -12.49 -12.04 -11.97
C SER A 210 -11.69 -12.72 -13.09
N GLU A 211 -11.12 -13.89 -12.81
CA GLU A 211 -10.39 -14.71 -13.78
C GLU A 211 -11.33 -15.34 -14.79
N TRP A 212 -12.39 -16.00 -14.33
CA TRP A 212 -13.44 -16.53 -15.20
C TRP A 212 -13.95 -15.47 -16.17
N ARG A 213 -14.34 -14.28 -15.69
CA ARG A 213 -14.79 -13.19 -16.58
C ARG A 213 -13.70 -12.71 -17.55
N HIS A 214 -12.42 -12.92 -17.24
CA HIS A 214 -11.31 -12.61 -18.15
C HIS A 214 -11.13 -13.68 -19.22
N VAL A 215 -11.24 -14.94 -18.81
CA VAL A 215 -11.15 -16.10 -19.69
C VAL A 215 -12.32 -16.14 -20.65
N GLN A 216 -13.54 -15.90 -20.17
CA GLN A 216 -14.77 -15.79 -20.96
C GLN A 216 -14.67 -14.75 -22.11
N ARG A 217 -13.77 -13.77 -22.01
CA ARG A 217 -13.52 -12.77 -23.07
C ARG A 217 -12.21 -12.98 -23.84
N GLY A 218 -11.65 -14.19 -23.79
CA GLY A 218 -10.50 -14.61 -24.61
C GLY A 218 -9.13 -14.55 -23.91
N ALA A 219 -9.05 -14.33 -22.59
CA ALA A 219 -7.76 -14.44 -21.92
C ALA A 219 -7.37 -15.92 -21.69
N THR A 220 -6.17 -16.28 -22.08
CA THR A 220 -5.64 -17.64 -21.88
C THR A 220 -4.35 -17.67 -21.06
N TRP A 221 -3.52 -16.64 -21.21
CA TRP A 221 -2.12 -16.66 -20.76
C TRP A 221 -1.32 -17.86 -21.27
N LYS A 222 -1.69 -18.43 -22.43
CA LYS A 222 -1.04 -19.62 -23.02
C LYS A 222 0.46 -19.48 -23.35
N ALA A 223 0.99 -18.25 -23.30
CA ALA A 223 2.42 -17.96 -23.47
C ALA A 223 3.21 -17.93 -22.14
N SER A 224 2.57 -18.29 -21.01
CA SER A 224 3.28 -18.55 -19.75
C SER A 224 4.19 -19.77 -19.91
N LEU A 225 5.41 -19.67 -19.38
CA LEU A 225 6.43 -20.71 -19.58
C LEU A 225 6.29 -21.83 -18.56
N HIS A 226 5.86 -21.50 -17.33
CA HIS A 226 5.70 -22.44 -16.23
C HIS A 226 7.01 -23.19 -15.92
N VAL A 227 8.15 -22.49 -16.03
CA VAL A 227 9.47 -23.12 -15.85
C VAL A 227 9.63 -23.56 -14.40
N CYS A 228 9.95 -24.84 -14.22
CA CYS A 228 10.33 -25.43 -12.95
C CYS A 228 11.41 -26.48 -13.21
N ASP A 229 12.45 -26.52 -12.37
CA ASP A 229 13.64 -27.36 -12.56
C ASP A 229 14.25 -27.27 -13.98
N GLY A 230 14.28 -26.05 -14.52
CA GLY A 230 14.93 -25.74 -15.80
C GLY A 230 14.14 -26.10 -17.07
N ARG A 231 12.89 -26.60 -16.96
CA ARG A 231 12.05 -26.93 -18.12
C ARG A 231 10.60 -26.46 -17.96
N SER A 232 9.91 -26.31 -19.09
CA SER A 232 8.46 -26.15 -19.12
C SER A 232 7.74 -27.50 -18.97
N PRO A 233 6.51 -27.53 -18.43
CA PRO A 233 5.71 -28.74 -18.34
C PRO A 233 5.27 -29.22 -19.73
N THR A 234 5.09 -30.52 -19.89
CA THR A 234 4.47 -31.10 -21.09
C THR A 234 2.95 -30.94 -21.03
N LEU A 235 2.26 -31.16 -22.17
CA LEU A 235 0.79 -31.18 -22.22
C LEU A 235 0.16 -32.30 -21.39
N SER A 236 0.91 -33.36 -21.06
CA SER A 236 0.45 -34.42 -20.16
C SER A 236 0.54 -34.00 -18.69
N GLU A 237 1.52 -33.18 -18.34
CA GLU A 237 1.66 -32.62 -16.99
C GLU A 237 0.71 -31.43 -16.75
N LEU A 238 0.42 -30.65 -17.79
CA LEU A 238 -0.46 -29.49 -17.73
C LEU A 238 -1.40 -29.44 -18.96
N PRO A 239 -2.56 -30.14 -18.90
CA PRO A 239 -3.56 -30.13 -19.98
C PRO A 239 -4.31 -28.79 -20.12
N ASN A 240 -4.91 -28.55 -21.29
CA ASN A 240 -5.69 -27.33 -21.60
C ASN A 240 -7.20 -27.52 -21.37
N CYS A 241 -7.90 -26.50 -20.86
CA CYS A 241 -9.35 -26.60 -20.52
C CYS A 241 -10.28 -26.37 -21.69
N TYR A 242 -9.70 -25.99 -22.81
CA TYR A 242 -10.43 -25.60 -24.00
C TYR A 242 -9.76 -26.25 -25.21
N PRO A 243 -10.57 -26.72 -26.16
CA PRO A 243 -10.07 -27.06 -27.49
C PRO A 243 -9.77 -25.76 -28.26
N GLY A 244 -8.68 -25.74 -29.03
CA GLY A 244 -8.37 -24.64 -29.94
C GLY A 244 -7.62 -23.46 -29.30
N ASP A 245 -8.00 -22.24 -29.70
CA ASP A 245 -7.17 -21.04 -29.47
C ASP A 245 -7.37 -20.36 -28.12
N ASP A 246 -8.60 -20.35 -27.60
CA ASP A 246 -8.98 -19.78 -26.31
C ASP A 246 -10.25 -20.43 -25.72
N TRP A 247 -10.65 -19.96 -24.53
CA TRP A 247 -11.84 -20.41 -23.81
C TRP A 247 -12.92 -19.33 -23.75
N SER A 248 -13.03 -18.54 -24.84
CA SER A 248 -14.03 -17.48 -24.93
C SER A 248 -15.45 -18.04 -24.86
N GLY A 249 -16.36 -17.29 -24.23
CA GLY A 249 -17.76 -17.69 -24.04
C GLY A 249 -18.01 -18.72 -22.93
N CYS A 250 -16.98 -19.30 -22.29
CA CYS A 250 -17.17 -20.34 -21.29
C CYS A 250 -18.10 -19.89 -20.14
N SER A 251 -19.02 -20.75 -19.75
CA SER A 251 -19.88 -20.57 -18.59
C SER A 251 -19.05 -20.69 -17.30
N LEU A 252 -19.61 -20.23 -16.17
CA LEU A 252 -18.98 -20.41 -14.87
C LEU A 252 -18.89 -21.90 -14.50
N GLN A 253 -19.89 -22.69 -14.91
CA GLN A 253 -19.94 -24.12 -14.64
C GLN A 253 -18.81 -24.86 -15.36
N GLU A 254 -18.65 -24.66 -16.68
CA GLU A 254 -17.53 -25.23 -17.45
C GLU A 254 -16.18 -24.81 -16.88
N PHE A 255 -16.07 -23.56 -16.45
CA PHE A 255 -14.85 -23.04 -15.82
C PHE A 255 -14.51 -23.75 -14.50
N MET A 256 -15.52 -24.07 -13.68
CA MET A 256 -15.36 -24.80 -12.42
C MET A 256 -15.13 -26.30 -12.61
N ASP A 257 -15.69 -26.89 -13.66
CA ASP A 257 -15.68 -28.34 -13.88
C ASP A 257 -14.38 -28.85 -14.50
N CYS A 258 -13.56 -27.97 -15.08
CA CYS A 258 -12.25 -28.35 -15.58
C CYS A 258 -11.27 -28.67 -14.43
N PRO A 259 -10.81 -29.93 -14.26
CA PRO A 259 -9.99 -30.32 -13.11
C PRO A 259 -8.58 -29.73 -13.13
N TYR A 260 -8.05 -29.44 -14.33
CA TYR A 260 -6.72 -28.88 -14.53
C TYR A 260 -6.75 -27.35 -14.77
N ASN A 261 -7.83 -26.68 -14.38
CA ASN A 261 -7.94 -25.22 -14.47
C ASN A 261 -6.91 -24.53 -13.55
N LEU A 262 -5.93 -23.84 -14.13
CA LEU A 262 -4.91 -23.09 -13.41
C LEU A 262 -5.46 -21.92 -12.57
N ALA A 263 -6.73 -21.56 -12.70
CA ALA A 263 -7.40 -20.65 -11.78
C ALA A 263 -7.53 -21.25 -10.38
N ASN A 264 -7.64 -22.57 -10.23
CA ASN A 264 -7.72 -23.23 -8.93
C ASN A 264 -6.42 -23.02 -8.15
N ASN A 265 -6.54 -22.56 -6.90
CA ASN A 265 -5.42 -22.35 -5.97
C ASN A 265 -4.23 -21.59 -6.59
N ARG A 266 -4.55 -20.60 -7.45
CA ARG A 266 -3.55 -19.85 -8.23
C ARG A 266 -2.57 -19.11 -7.33
N GLN A 267 -3.04 -18.46 -6.26
CA GLN A 267 -2.16 -17.66 -5.39
C GLN A 267 -1.18 -18.56 -4.66
N THR A 268 -1.65 -19.68 -4.11
CA THR A 268 -0.81 -20.68 -3.44
C THR A 268 0.21 -21.26 -4.41
N ARG A 269 -0.23 -21.74 -5.59
CA ARG A 269 0.69 -22.29 -6.59
C ARG A 269 1.74 -21.28 -7.04
N MET A 270 1.36 -20.03 -7.28
CA MET A 270 2.28 -19.02 -7.81
C MET A 270 3.23 -18.42 -6.76
N LEU A 271 2.97 -18.63 -5.48
CA LEU A 271 3.83 -18.17 -4.38
C LEU A 271 4.71 -19.27 -3.80
N ALA A 272 4.33 -20.52 -3.99
CA ALA A 272 5.09 -21.67 -3.54
C ALA A 272 6.33 -21.92 -4.41
N ASP A 273 7.31 -22.58 -3.81
CA ASP A 273 8.34 -23.31 -4.54
C ASP A 273 7.77 -24.62 -5.07
N LEU A 274 7.57 -24.70 -6.39
CA LEU A 274 7.04 -25.89 -7.04
C LEU A 274 8.05 -27.05 -7.11
N SER A 275 9.35 -26.79 -6.98
CA SER A 275 10.38 -27.85 -7.00
C SER A 275 10.22 -28.82 -5.83
N LEU A 276 9.71 -28.34 -4.69
CA LEU A 276 9.45 -29.15 -3.49
C LEU A 276 8.46 -30.30 -3.70
N VAL A 277 7.64 -30.23 -4.75
CA VAL A 277 6.59 -31.21 -5.05
C VAL A 277 6.77 -31.87 -6.42
N GLY A 278 7.98 -31.84 -6.98
CA GLY A 278 8.26 -32.41 -8.30
C GLY A 278 7.64 -31.58 -9.44
N CYS A 279 7.61 -30.26 -9.29
CA CYS A 279 7.06 -29.35 -10.29
C CYS A 279 5.60 -29.67 -10.66
N TYR A 280 5.28 -29.81 -11.94
CA TYR A 280 3.94 -30.11 -12.43
C TYR A 280 3.65 -31.63 -12.53
N ASN A 281 4.56 -32.49 -12.08
CA ASN A 281 4.32 -33.93 -12.02
C ASN A 281 3.45 -34.27 -10.80
N VAL A 282 2.15 -34.40 -11.03
CA VAL A 282 1.17 -34.73 -9.98
C VAL A 282 1.26 -36.17 -9.48
N SER A 283 1.97 -37.06 -10.17
CA SER A 283 2.14 -38.47 -9.76
C SER A 283 3.26 -38.68 -8.72
N ALA A 284 4.00 -37.64 -8.36
CA ALA A 284 5.13 -37.75 -7.43
C ALA A 284 4.71 -37.99 -5.97
N MET A 285 3.51 -37.56 -5.57
CA MET A 285 2.98 -37.67 -4.21
C MET A 285 1.45 -37.51 -4.20
N SER A 286 0.79 -37.74 -3.06
CA SER A 286 -0.67 -37.57 -2.95
C SER A 286 -1.09 -36.10 -3.11
N GLU A 287 -2.33 -35.86 -3.57
CA GLU A 287 -2.82 -34.49 -3.77
C GLU A 287 -2.84 -33.66 -2.47
N GLU A 288 -3.27 -34.26 -1.37
CA GLU A 288 -3.34 -33.60 -0.06
C GLU A 288 -1.95 -33.23 0.47
N GLU A 289 -1.01 -34.17 0.43
CA GLU A 289 0.39 -33.93 0.82
C GLU A 289 1.04 -32.85 -0.05
N ARG A 290 0.84 -32.94 -1.37
CA ARG A 290 1.32 -31.95 -2.34
C ARG A 290 0.86 -30.55 -1.98
N TRP A 291 -0.44 -30.38 -1.75
CA TRP A 291 -0.97 -29.06 -1.47
C TRP A 291 -0.61 -28.54 -0.08
N ALA A 292 -0.47 -29.41 0.92
CA ALA A 292 0.04 -29.02 2.23
C ALA A 292 1.47 -28.45 2.13
N VAL A 293 2.36 -29.11 1.39
CA VAL A 293 3.73 -28.61 1.13
C VAL A 293 3.71 -27.28 0.38
N LEU A 294 2.86 -27.16 -0.66
CA LEU A 294 2.72 -25.91 -1.42
C LEU A 294 2.20 -24.76 -0.57
N LEU A 295 1.21 -25.00 0.29
CA LEU A 295 0.65 -23.99 1.16
C LEU A 295 1.69 -23.46 2.17
N GLU A 296 2.41 -24.35 2.85
CA GLU A 296 3.45 -23.94 3.79
C GLU A 296 4.60 -23.21 3.09
N SER A 297 4.98 -23.67 1.90
CA SER A 297 5.94 -22.97 1.04
C SER A 297 5.45 -21.57 0.67
N ALA A 298 4.20 -21.42 0.26
CA ALA A 298 3.59 -20.13 -0.09
C ALA A 298 3.51 -19.17 1.12
N LYS A 299 3.09 -19.65 2.31
CA LYS A 299 3.07 -18.87 3.55
C LYS A 299 4.46 -18.36 3.91
N ARG A 300 5.46 -19.25 3.91
CA ARG A 300 6.86 -18.92 4.19
C ARG A 300 7.41 -17.88 3.21
N ASN A 301 7.19 -18.10 1.90
CA ASN A 301 7.67 -17.19 0.86
C ASN A 301 6.99 -15.81 0.98
N LEU A 302 5.67 -15.77 1.18
CA LEU A 302 4.92 -14.53 1.37
C LEU A 302 5.34 -13.78 2.64
N GLY A 303 5.50 -14.48 3.76
CA GLY A 303 5.96 -13.92 5.03
C GLY A 303 7.38 -13.33 4.92
N GLY A 304 8.24 -13.98 4.12
CA GLY A 304 9.61 -13.55 3.81
C GLY A 304 9.74 -12.45 2.77
N MET A 305 8.70 -12.14 1.99
CA MET A 305 8.72 -11.00 1.05
C MET A 305 8.94 -9.67 1.78
N ALA A 306 9.59 -8.73 1.09
CA ALA A 306 9.78 -7.37 1.60
C ALA A 306 8.43 -6.72 1.89
N PHE A 307 7.47 -6.86 0.98
CA PHE A 307 6.14 -6.29 1.09
C PHE A 307 5.12 -7.10 0.31
N PHE A 308 3.88 -7.16 0.80
CA PHE A 308 2.73 -7.53 -0.03
C PHE A 308 1.52 -6.69 0.32
N GLY A 309 0.63 -6.50 -0.65
CA GLY A 309 -0.62 -5.77 -0.49
C GLY A 309 -1.85 -6.64 -0.71
N LEU A 310 -3.00 -6.09 -0.34
CA LEU A 310 -4.31 -6.73 -0.51
C LEU A 310 -5.22 -5.80 -1.32
N THR A 311 -5.90 -6.37 -2.31
CA THR A 311 -6.76 -5.62 -3.25
C THR A 311 -7.87 -4.84 -2.54
N GLU A 312 -8.37 -5.40 -1.45
CA GLU A 312 -9.46 -4.94 -0.60
C GLU A 312 -9.06 -3.77 0.31
N TYR A 313 -7.75 -3.50 0.46
CA TYR A 313 -7.21 -2.52 1.39
C TYR A 313 -6.22 -1.57 0.70
N GLN A 314 -6.66 -0.82 -0.30
CA GLN A 314 -5.78 0.01 -1.13
C GLN A 314 -4.98 1.07 -0.34
N ARG A 315 -5.61 1.77 0.62
CA ARG A 315 -4.93 2.79 1.45
C ARG A 315 -3.94 2.18 2.43
N LYS A 316 -4.27 1.06 3.07
CA LYS A 316 -3.33 0.32 3.94
C LYS A 316 -2.16 -0.25 3.14
N THR A 317 -2.43 -0.73 1.93
CA THR A 317 -1.42 -1.22 0.97
C THR A 317 -0.45 -0.10 0.60
N GLN A 318 -0.96 1.09 0.31
CA GLN A 318 -0.13 2.28 0.09
C GLN A 318 0.76 2.57 1.31
N TYR A 319 0.15 2.69 2.50
CA TYR A 319 0.86 3.01 3.74
C TYR A 319 2.02 2.04 4.01
N LEU A 320 1.74 0.73 3.96
CA LEU A 320 2.74 -0.28 4.25
C LEU A 320 3.86 -0.27 3.21
N PHE A 321 3.56 -0.07 1.92
CA PHE A 321 4.61 0.06 0.90
C PHE A 321 5.51 1.27 1.17
N GLU A 322 4.91 2.43 1.45
CA GLU A 322 5.64 3.67 1.75
C GLU A 322 6.58 3.49 2.94
N ARG A 323 6.10 2.85 4.02
CA ARG A 323 6.89 2.60 5.24
C ARG A 323 7.93 1.51 5.08
N THR A 324 7.67 0.49 4.27
CA THR A 324 8.65 -0.58 4.05
C THR A 324 9.85 -0.10 3.27
N PHE A 325 9.66 0.73 2.23
CA PHE A 325 10.75 1.16 1.34
C PHE A 325 11.23 2.60 1.57
N ASP A 326 10.68 3.30 2.57
CA ASP A 326 10.85 4.74 2.79
C ASP A 326 10.63 5.58 1.50
N LEU A 327 9.58 5.22 0.77
CA LEU A 327 9.13 5.91 -0.44
C LEU A 327 7.79 6.59 -0.20
N ALA A 328 7.42 7.53 -1.07
CA ALA A 328 6.11 8.19 -1.01
C ALA A 328 5.42 8.11 -2.38
N PHE A 329 4.11 7.87 -2.39
CA PHE A 329 3.32 8.03 -3.60
C PHE A 329 2.89 9.51 -3.77
N ILE A 330 2.76 9.94 -5.02
CA ILE A 330 2.35 11.29 -5.40
C ILE A 330 0.86 11.49 -5.12
N ALA A 331 0.03 10.56 -5.61
CA ALA A 331 -1.41 10.57 -5.41
C ALA A 331 -1.86 9.39 -4.52
N PRO A 332 -2.90 9.58 -3.70
CA PRO A 332 -3.44 8.52 -2.86
C PRO A 332 -4.06 7.40 -3.71
N PHE A 333 -3.92 6.16 -3.25
CA PHE A 333 -4.61 5.01 -3.85
C PHE A 333 -6.11 5.12 -3.59
N THR A 334 -6.91 4.70 -4.58
CA THR A 334 -8.37 4.76 -4.51
C THR A 334 -8.96 3.35 -4.46
N GLN A 335 -9.90 3.13 -3.54
CA GLN A 335 -10.60 1.86 -3.42
C GLN A 335 -11.67 1.76 -4.51
N LEU A 336 -11.55 0.78 -5.40
CA LEU A 336 -12.50 0.54 -6.48
C LEU A 336 -13.26 -0.77 -6.22
N ASN A 337 -14.37 -0.67 -5.49
CA ASN A 337 -15.19 -1.83 -5.13
C ASN A 337 -16.07 -2.33 -6.30
N GLY A 338 -16.43 -1.46 -7.24
CA GLY A 338 -17.19 -1.80 -8.45
C GLY A 338 -16.33 -2.52 -9.50
N THR A 339 -15.94 -3.76 -9.21
CA THR A 339 -15.16 -4.60 -10.14
C THR A 339 -16.05 -5.52 -10.96
N ARG A 340 -15.53 -6.05 -12.08
CA ARG A 340 -16.24 -7.09 -12.86
C ARG A 340 -16.54 -8.37 -12.07
N ALA A 341 -15.88 -8.59 -10.93
CA ALA A 341 -16.18 -9.71 -10.04
C ALA A 341 -17.36 -9.39 -9.12
N SER A 342 -17.42 -8.16 -8.58
CA SER A 342 -18.52 -7.72 -7.72
C SER A 342 -19.83 -7.51 -8.47
N SER A 343 -19.78 -7.38 -9.80
CA SER A 343 -20.98 -7.34 -10.66
C SER A 343 -21.56 -8.72 -10.96
N VAL A 344 -20.94 -9.80 -10.48
CA VAL A 344 -21.48 -11.16 -10.63
C VAL A 344 -22.19 -11.51 -9.34
N GLU A 345 -23.51 -11.49 -9.35
CA GLU A 345 -24.29 -12.12 -8.29
C GLU A 345 -24.18 -13.64 -8.46
N VAL A 346 -23.56 -14.29 -7.48
CA VAL A 346 -23.32 -15.73 -7.48
C VAL A 346 -24.05 -16.33 -6.27
N PRO A 347 -24.91 -17.35 -6.46
CA PRO A 347 -25.59 -18.01 -5.36
C PRO A 347 -24.62 -18.53 -4.30
N SER A 348 -25.06 -18.56 -3.03
CA SER A 348 -24.22 -18.98 -1.90
C SER A 348 -23.61 -20.37 -2.09
N GLU A 349 -24.36 -21.30 -2.68
CA GLU A 349 -23.88 -22.66 -3.01
C GLU A 349 -22.72 -22.63 -4.01
N THR A 350 -22.84 -21.85 -5.08
CA THR A 350 -21.77 -21.69 -6.07
C THR A 350 -20.54 -21.00 -5.44
N GLN A 351 -20.73 -20.03 -4.54
CA GLN A 351 -19.61 -19.46 -3.79
C GLN A 351 -18.92 -20.51 -2.91
N HIS A 352 -19.68 -21.41 -2.28
CA HIS A 352 -19.11 -22.51 -1.49
C HIS A 352 -18.29 -23.46 -2.36
N ARG A 353 -18.82 -23.85 -3.54
CA ARG A 353 -18.09 -24.64 -4.54
C ARG A 353 -16.78 -23.97 -4.96
N ILE A 354 -16.80 -22.65 -5.22
CA ILE A 354 -15.58 -21.89 -5.57
C ILE A 354 -14.58 -21.90 -4.41
N ARG A 355 -15.04 -21.78 -3.16
CA ARG A 355 -14.16 -21.88 -1.98
C ARG A 355 -13.51 -23.26 -1.87
N GLN A 356 -14.25 -24.33 -2.14
CA GLN A 356 -13.71 -25.70 -2.16
C GLN A 356 -12.62 -25.87 -3.24
N LEU A 357 -12.90 -25.43 -4.46
CA LEU A 357 -11.91 -25.45 -5.56
C LEU A 357 -10.65 -24.62 -5.26
N ASN A 358 -10.77 -23.63 -4.37
CA ASN A 358 -9.70 -22.72 -3.98
C ASN A 358 -9.35 -22.84 -2.48
N GLN A 359 -9.52 -24.01 -1.87
CA GLN A 359 -9.40 -24.16 -0.42
C GLN A 359 -8.02 -23.73 0.12
N TRP A 360 -6.96 -24.00 -0.63
CA TRP A 360 -5.60 -23.64 -0.26
C TRP A 360 -5.32 -22.15 -0.46
N ASP A 361 -5.95 -21.54 -1.46
CA ASP A 361 -5.95 -20.09 -1.65
C ASP A 361 -6.74 -19.40 -0.52
N VAL A 362 -7.82 -20.00 -0.02
CA VAL A 362 -8.61 -19.51 1.13
C VAL A 362 -7.74 -19.49 2.38
N GLU A 363 -7.08 -20.61 2.70
CA GLU A 363 -6.22 -20.67 3.88
C GLU A 363 -5.03 -19.70 3.77
N LEU A 364 -4.37 -19.63 2.61
CA LEU A 364 -3.30 -18.67 2.36
C LEU A 364 -3.78 -17.22 2.52
N TYR A 365 -4.97 -16.90 2.01
CA TYR A 365 -5.51 -15.54 2.10
C TYR A 365 -5.91 -15.18 3.53
N GLU A 366 -6.41 -16.12 4.32
CA GLU A 366 -6.67 -15.89 5.75
C GLU A 366 -5.38 -15.58 6.52
N TYR A 367 -4.32 -16.37 6.30
CA TYR A 367 -2.98 -16.11 6.83
C TYR A 367 -2.46 -14.73 6.39
N ALA A 368 -2.53 -14.44 5.09
CA ALA A 368 -2.03 -13.19 4.50
C ALA A 368 -2.77 -11.96 5.03
N ARG A 369 -4.11 -12.05 5.16
CA ARG A 369 -4.94 -10.97 5.69
C ARG A 369 -4.59 -10.68 7.13
N ASP A 370 -4.43 -11.71 7.94
CA ASP A 370 -4.06 -11.54 9.35
C ASP A 370 -2.69 -10.87 9.49
N LEU A 371 -1.67 -11.44 8.82
CA LEU A 371 -0.31 -10.88 8.79
C LEU A 371 -0.29 -9.43 8.31
N PHE A 372 -1.02 -9.11 7.24
CA PHE A 372 -1.09 -7.78 6.67
C PHE A 372 -1.70 -6.75 7.63
N LEU A 373 -2.82 -7.10 8.27
CA LEU A 373 -3.50 -6.19 9.20
C LEU A 373 -2.71 -6.00 10.49
N GLN A 374 -2.06 -7.04 11.00
CA GLN A 374 -1.13 -6.93 12.13
C GLN A 374 0.10 -6.07 11.78
N ARG A 375 0.71 -6.25 10.60
CA ARG A 375 1.79 -5.39 10.09
C ARG A 375 1.37 -3.92 10.05
N PHE A 376 0.18 -3.65 9.52
CA PHE A 376 -0.37 -2.29 9.47
C PHE A 376 -0.57 -1.72 10.89
N GLN A 377 -1.15 -2.49 11.80
CA GLN A 377 -1.37 -2.07 13.19
C GLN A 377 -0.06 -1.75 13.92
N VAL A 378 0.94 -2.64 13.85
CA VAL A 378 2.26 -2.43 14.47
C VAL A 378 2.93 -1.19 13.91
N ALA A 379 2.96 -1.04 12.59
CA ALA A 379 3.56 0.12 11.94
C ALA A 379 2.87 1.43 12.33
N ARG A 380 1.53 1.44 12.45
CA ARG A 380 0.76 2.61 12.91
C ARG A 380 1.01 2.94 14.37
N GLN A 381 1.07 1.93 15.24
CA GLN A 381 1.38 2.13 16.66
C GLN A 381 2.78 2.71 16.85
N GLN A 382 3.77 2.19 16.13
CA GLN A 382 5.14 2.68 16.19
C GLN A 382 5.25 4.13 15.71
N GLU A 383 4.62 4.49 14.59
CA GLU A 383 4.58 5.87 14.08
C GLU A 383 3.98 6.84 15.12
N ARG A 384 2.88 6.45 15.78
CA ARG A 384 2.27 7.25 16.84
C ARG A 384 3.15 7.39 18.08
N ARG A 385 3.83 6.32 18.50
CA ARG A 385 4.79 6.36 19.62
C ARG A 385 5.92 7.35 19.32
N GLN A 386 6.53 7.25 18.13
CA GLN A 386 7.56 8.18 17.68
C GLN A 386 7.06 9.63 17.59
N ALA A 387 5.84 9.86 17.10
CA ALA A 387 5.25 11.18 17.05
C ALA A 387 5.01 11.78 18.46
N ARG A 388 4.57 10.95 19.43
CA ARG A 388 4.40 11.36 20.83
C ARG A 388 5.75 11.73 21.46
N GLU A 389 6.78 10.92 21.25
CA GLU A 389 8.14 11.19 21.73
C GLU A 389 8.70 12.50 21.17
N ARG A 390 8.57 12.72 19.85
CA ARG A 390 8.99 13.99 19.20
C ARG A 390 8.29 15.20 19.81
N ARG A 391 6.97 15.13 20.02
CA ARG A 391 6.19 16.20 20.67
C ARG A 391 6.64 16.43 22.11
N GLN A 392 6.96 15.37 22.87
CA GLN A 392 7.48 15.50 24.23
C GLN A 392 8.87 16.14 24.25
N GLN A 393 9.77 15.74 23.35
CA GLN A 393 11.10 16.34 23.22
C GLN A 393 11.02 17.82 22.82
N GLU A 394 10.13 18.18 21.90
CA GLU A 394 9.88 19.57 21.51
C GLU A 394 9.35 20.41 22.67
N ARG A 395 8.38 19.88 23.44
CA ARG A 395 7.89 20.52 24.68
C ARG A 395 9.00 20.71 25.71
N ARG A 396 9.90 19.72 25.89
CA ARG A 396 11.07 19.84 26.77
C ARG A 396 12.04 20.94 26.29
N ARG A 397 12.33 20.99 24.98
CA ARG A 397 13.18 22.04 24.38
C ARG A 397 12.60 23.44 24.55
N LEU A 398 11.28 23.60 24.36
CA LEU A 398 10.60 24.88 24.56
C LEU A 398 10.66 25.30 26.05
N ARG A 399 10.33 24.40 26.98
CA ARG A 399 10.45 24.67 28.43
C ARG A 399 11.88 25.07 28.84
N GLY A 400 12.90 24.37 28.32
CA GLY A 400 14.31 24.69 28.56
C GLY A 400 14.70 26.08 28.06
N ARG A 401 14.21 26.50 26.88
CA ARG A 401 14.43 27.86 26.33
C ARG A 401 13.72 28.96 27.13
N PHE A 402 12.54 28.68 27.68
CA PHE A 402 11.85 29.63 28.56
C PHE A 402 12.58 29.80 29.91
N ALA A 403 13.12 28.72 30.48
CA ALA A 403 13.95 28.80 31.69
C ALA A 403 15.26 29.60 31.47
N THR A 404 15.92 29.44 30.32
CA THR A 404 17.14 30.23 29.99
C THR A 404 16.83 31.71 29.71
N LYS A 405 15.65 32.03 29.16
CA LYS A 405 15.22 33.42 28.95
C LYS A 405 14.86 34.13 30.26
N GLN A 406 14.24 33.45 31.22
CA GLN A 406 13.97 34.01 32.55
C GLN A 406 15.27 34.24 33.35
N GLY A 407 16.27 33.36 33.23
CA GLY A 407 17.59 33.57 33.83
C GLY A 407 18.38 34.78 33.26
N ARG A 408 18.00 35.31 32.09
CA ARG A 408 18.64 36.47 31.46
C ARG A 408 17.94 37.81 31.78
N TRP A 409 16.79 37.78 32.47
CA TRP A 409 16.02 38.96 32.90
C TRP A 409 16.20 39.30 34.39
N LEU A 410 17.26 38.80 35.02
CA LEU A 410 17.66 39.19 36.37
C LEU A 410 19.13 39.65 36.36
N LYS A 411 19.33 40.94 36.05
CA LYS A 411 20.19 41.90 36.78
C LYS A 411 20.45 43.17 35.94
N PRO A 412 20.03 44.34 36.44
CA PRO A 412 20.86 45.53 36.38
C PRO A 412 21.61 45.70 37.71
N THR A 413 22.86 46.11 37.55
CA THR A 413 23.88 46.47 38.55
C THR A 413 23.41 47.37 39.68
N GLU A 414 23.88 47.08 40.89
CA GLU A 414 24.16 48.11 41.90
C GLU A 414 25.57 47.86 42.47
N THR A 415 26.42 48.86 42.27
CA THR A 415 27.79 48.95 42.80
C THR A 415 27.78 49.49 44.22
N THR A 416 28.51 48.84 45.12
CA THR A 416 29.07 49.52 46.31
C THR A 416 30.40 48.89 46.71
N HIS A 417 31.39 49.75 46.88
CA HIS A 417 32.72 49.49 47.41
C HIS A 417 32.68 48.98 48.86
N VAL A 418 33.70 48.20 49.29
CA VAL A 418 34.71 48.58 50.31
C VAL A 418 35.47 47.35 50.88
N THR A 419 36.78 47.35 50.60
CA THR A 419 38.00 46.91 51.34
C THR A 419 38.26 45.52 51.95
N ASN A 420 39.41 44.98 51.51
CA ASN A 420 40.56 44.38 52.21
C ASN A 420 40.40 43.19 53.19
N GLY A 421 41.20 42.15 52.92
CA GLY A 421 41.56 41.09 53.88
C GLY A 421 42.36 39.93 53.28
N TYR A 422 43.65 40.19 53.01
CA TYR A 422 44.83 39.31 53.06
C TYR A 422 44.73 37.76 53.25
N VAL A 423 45.62 37.06 52.51
CA VAL A 423 46.48 35.89 52.85
C VAL A 423 46.30 34.58 52.03
N ASN A 424 47.35 34.30 51.23
CA ASN A 424 48.04 33.06 50.79
C ASN A 424 47.31 32.03 49.90
N GLU A 425 47.83 31.76 48.68
CA GLU A 425 48.88 30.77 48.31
C GLU A 425 48.43 29.32 48.61
N GLU A 426 48.48 28.32 47.73
CA GLU A 426 49.47 28.01 46.70
C GLU A 426 48.97 26.89 45.74
N HIS A 427 49.82 26.54 44.77
CA HIS A 427 49.70 25.63 43.63
C HIS A 427 49.16 24.20 43.86
N GLN A 428 48.52 23.58 42.83
CA GLN A 428 49.16 22.51 42.01
C GLN A 428 48.31 21.99 40.84
N LYS A 429 49.03 21.70 39.74
CA LYS A 429 48.63 21.00 38.51
C LYS A 429 48.47 19.48 38.74
N THR A 430 47.59 18.83 37.96
CA THR A 430 47.79 17.53 37.27
C THR A 430 46.55 17.27 36.38
N THR A 431 46.62 17.35 35.05
CA THR A 431 46.83 16.25 34.06
C THR A 431 46.06 14.95 34.31
N GLY A 432 45.20 14.57 33.35
CA GLY A 432 44.67 13.21 33.21
C GLY A 432 43.53 13.12 32.19
N ASN A 433 43.87 12.84 30.92
CA ASN A 433 42.92 12.42 29.88
C ASN A 433 42.25 11.08 30.28
N SER A 434 40.92 11.00 30.23
CA SER A 434 40.21 9.73 30.23
C SER A 434 39.95 9.26 28.80
N VAL A 435 40.46 8.07 28.52
CA VAL A 435 40.11 7.20 27.39
C VAL A 435 38.76 6.54 27.66
N GLU A 436 38.03 6.28 26.56
CA GLU A 436 36.92 5.32 26.38
C GLU A 436 35.60 5.48 27.13
N SER A 437 34.52 5.52 26.34
CA SER A 437 33.38 4.62 26.59
C SER A 437 32.72 4.28 25.25
N GLU A 438 32.93 3.05 24.80
CA GLU A 438 32.09 2.35 23.85
C GLU A 438 30.60 2.57 24.18
N VAL A 439 29.81 2.94 23.18
CA VAL A 439 28.35 2.92 23.28
C VAL A 439 27.92 1.48 23.10
N LEU A 440 27.93 0.72 24.19
CA LEU A 440 27.26 -0.57 24.30
C LEU A 440 25.75 -0.32 24.29
N LEU A 441 25.13 -0.72 23.19
CA LEU A 441 23.68 -0.93 23.06
C LEU A 441 23.34 -2.25 23.75
N GLU A 442 22.90 -2.19 25.01
CA GLU A 442 22.12 -3.27 25.62
C GLU A 442 21.26 -2.72 26.78
N ASP A 443 20.14 -3.41 27.03
CA ASP A 443 19.10 -3.21 28.05
C ASP A 443 18.10 -2.05 27.88
N TRP A 444 17.11 -2.26 26.99
CA TRP A 444 15.94 -1.37 26.81
C TRP A 444 14.58 -2.09 26.95
N TRP A 445 14.50 -3.20 27.71
CA TRP A 445 13.21 -3.91 27.90
C TRP A 445 12.87 -4.39 29.32
N ASP A 446 13.69 -4.16 30.34
CA ASP A 446 13.38 -4.61 31.72
C ASP A 446 12.55 -3.63 32.57
N LEU A 447 11.78 -2.75 31.95
CA LEU A 447 10.93 -1.78 32.67
C LEU A 447 9.51 -1.67 32.11
N GLU A 448 8.82 -2.78 31.82
CA GLU A 448 7.36 -2.76 31.60
C GLU A 448 6.62 -3.97 32.22
N GLU A 449 7.06 -4.47 33.39
CA GLU A 449 6.22 -5.40 34.19
C GLU A 449 5.37 -4.70 35.27
N ASN A 450 5.31 -3.36 35.26
CA ASN A 450 4.45 -2.60 36.17
C ASN A 450 3.91 -1.33 35.50
N GLY A 451 2.98 -1.51 34.56
CA GLY A 451 2.21 -0.44 33.91
C GLY A 451 0.85 -0.99 33.49
N THR A 452 -0.21 -0.46 34.09
CA THR A 452 -1.53 -1.07 34.18
C THR A 452 -2.25 -1.30 32.85
N MET A 453 -2.89 -2.46 32.79
CA MET A 453 -3.86 -2.95 31.81
C MET A 453 -5.21 -2.21 31.91
N GLU A 454 -5.21 -0.87 31.94
CA GLU A 454 -6.42 -0.06 32.19
C GLU A 454 -6.81 0.90 31.05
N ASP A 455 -5.99 1.09 30.00
CA ASP A 455 -6.29 2.12 28.98
C ASP A 455 -6.91 1.56 27.67
N TYR A 456 -7.51 0.37 27.72
CA TYR A 456 -8.16 -0.27 26.56
C TYR A 456 -9.69 -0.40 26.67
N THR A 457 -10.31 0.00 27.78
CA THR A 457 -11.76 -0.16 28.00
C THR A 457 -12.62 1.08 27.73
N ASP A 458 -12.04 2.28 27.58
CA ASP A 458 -12.81 3.54 27.57
C ASP A 458 -13.19 4.10 26.19
N ASN A 459 -13.29 3.26 25.15
CA ASN A 459 -13.85 3.69 23.84
C ASN A 459 -14.84 2.70 23.23
N VAL A 460 -15.48 1.85 24.05
CA VAL A 460 -16.55 0.93 23.62
C VAL A 460 -17.88 1.29 24.28
N GLU A 461 -18.22 2.57 24.40
CA GLU A 461 -19.62 2.98 24.60
C GLU A 461 -19.84 4.37 23.98
N GLN A 462 -20.34 4.38 22.74
CA GLN A 462 -21.35 5.31 22.17
C GLN A 462 -21.21 5.36 20.65
N TRP A 463 -22.32 4.99 19.98
CA TRP A 463 -22.65 5.03 18.55
C TRP A 463 -22.33 3.79 17.70
#